data_AF-A0A3M1QQF4-F1
#
_entry.id   AF-A0A3M1QQF4-F1
#
_cell.length_a   1.000
_cell.length_b   1.000
_cell.length_c   1.000
_cell.angle_alpha   90.00
_cell.angle_beta   90.00
_cell.angle_gamma   90.00
#
_symmetry.space_group_name_H-M   'P 1'
#
loop_
_entity.id
_entity.type
_entity.pdbx_description
1 polymer ?
#
loop_
_entity_poly.entity_id
_entity_poly.type
_entity_poly.pdbx_seq_one_letter_code
_entity_poly.pdbx_strand_id
1 'polypeptide(L)'
;MSSPVMRCGYNYGRLTGMDQFMQRAYELAVQSRDENGAPYGAVIVRGEAIIGEGRNITHQNNDPTSHAEIEAIRDAKVQDSYADTVMYATGLPCIMCAGAIVRMNIPKVIVGAVPPNNISLAFMREHGIEVIELDSEACKQLVGLA
;
A
#
# COMPACT_ATOMS: atom_id res chain seq x y z
N MET A 1 4.16 -1.36 42.58
CA MET A 1 3.58 -2.40 41.72
C MET A 1 3.11 -1.73 40.43
N SER A 2 4.03 -1.56 39.48
CA SER A 2 3.79 -0.87 38.21
C SER A 2 4.19 -1.82 37.08
N SER A 3 3.17 -2.30 36.35
CA SER A 3 3.32 -3.17 35.20
C SER A 3 4.06 -2.46 34.06
N PRO A 4 5.09 -3.04 33.43
CA PRO A 4 5.72 -2.44 32.27
C PRO A 4 4.87 -2.76 31.03
N VAL A 5 4.20 -1.73 30.52
CA VAL A 5 3.67 -1.70 29.16
C VAL A 5 4.82 -1.95 28.19
N MET A 6 4.83 -3.12 27.58
CA MET A 6 5.77 -3.52 26.54
C MET A 6 5.51 -2.67 25.29
N ARG A 7 6.24 -1.57 25.14
CA ARG A 7 6.28 -0.77 23.90
C ARG A 7 7.00 -1.60 22.84
N CYS A 8 6.25 -2.32 22.00
CA CYS A 8 6.77 -2.83 20.73
C CYS A 8 6.87 -1.63 19.77
N GLY A 9 8.02 -0.98 19.77
CA GLY A 9 8.28 0.21 18.97
C GLY A 9 8.85 -0.16 17.61
N TYR A 10 8.00 -0.16 16.57
CA TYR A 10 8.50 0.22 15.26
C TYR A 10 8.68 1.75 15.29
N ASN A 11 9.94 2.18 15.39
CA ASN A 11 10.30 3.59 15.23
C ASN A 11 10.11 3.99 13.77
N TYR A 12 8.90 4.40 13.41
CA TYR A 12 8.55 4.92 12.07
C TYR A 12 9.18 6.29 11.76
N GLY A 13 9.98 6.86 12.68
CA GLY A 13 10.56 8.21 12.58
C GLY A 13 11.68 8.38 11.56
N ARG A 14 12.06 7.33 10.82
CA ARG A 14 13.05 7.43 9.73
C ARG A 14 12.95 6.22 8.79
N LEU A 15 11.83 6.05 8.09
CA LEU A 15 11.73 5.06 7.01
C LEU A 15 12.53 5.55 5.78
N THR A 16 13.85 5.59 5.89
CA THR A 16 14.74 5.74 4.75
C THR A 16 15.05 4.34 4.23
N GLY A 17 14.24 3.86 3.28
CA GLY A 17 14.45 2.56 2.63
C GLY A 17 13.21 1.66 2.59
N MET A 18 13.30 0.62 1.75
CA MET A 18 12.26 -0.40 1.62
C MET A 18 12.37 -1.38 2.80
N ASP A 19 11.42 -1.31 3.73
CA ASP A 19 11.23 -2.37 4.72
C ASP A 19 10.73 -3.66 4.04
N GLN A 20 10.64 -4.76 4.79
CA GLN A 20 10.23 -6.05 4.23
C GLN A 20 8.85 -6.02 3.54
N PHE A 21 7.93 -5.16 3.99
CA PHE A 21 6.58 -5.07 3.44
C PHE A 21 6.56 -4.26 2.15
N MET A 22 7.27 -3.13 2.10
CA MET A 22 7.47 -2.40 0.85
C MET A 22 8.29 -3.22 -0.16
N GLN A 23 9.27 -3.99 0.29
CA GLN A 23 10.01 -4.94 -0.54
C GLN A 23 9.07 -5.97 -1.17
N ARG A 24 8.16 -6.53 -0.39
CA ARG A 24 7.17 -7.47 -0.92
C ARG A 24 6.22 -6.82 -1.93
N ALA A 25 5.73 -5.61 -1.66
CA ALA A 25 4.93 -4.84 -2.62
C ALA A 25 5.70 -4.55 -3.91
N TYR A 26 7.00 -4.27 -3.82
CA TYR A 26 7.87 -4.05 -4.98
C TYR A 26 8.05 -5.32 -5.82
N GLU A 27 8.25 -6.48 -5.20
CA GLU A 27 8.32 -7.78 -5.90
C GLU A 27 7.04 -8.08 -6.68
N LEU A 28 5.88 -7.80 -6.07
CA LEU A 28 4.57 -7.93 -6.71
C LEU A 28 4.43 -7.00 -7.92
N ALA A 29 4.93 -5.76 -7.80
CA ALA A 29 4.96 -4.79 -8.89
C ALA A 29 5.88 -5.23 -10.05
N VAL A 30 7.06 -5.80 -9.74
CA VAL A 30 7.96 -6.41 -10.72
C VAL A 30 7.28 -7.58 -11.42
N GLN A 31 6.61 -8.46 -10.67
CA GLN A 31 5.85 -9.56 -11.26
C GLN A 31 4.77 -9.06 -12.23
N SER A 32 4.02 -8.01 -11.87
CA SER A 32 3.03 -7.42 -12.77
C SER A 32 3.67 -6.98 -14.09
N ARG A 33 4.77 -6.24 -14.03
CA ARG A 33 5.52 -5.79 -15.20
C ARG A 33 5.97 -6.95 -16.08
N ASP A 34 6.53 -7.99 -15.48
CA ASP A 34 7.07 -9.15 -16.19
C ASP A 34 5.95 -9.97 -16.86
N GLU A 35 4.71 -9.84 -16.37
CA GLU A 35 3.50 -10.38 -16.99
C GLU A 35 2.80 -9.39 -17.95
N ASN A 36 3.48 -8.31 -18.34
CA ASN A 36 2.97 -7.23 -19.22
C ASN A 36 1.82 -6.39 -18.61
N GLY A 37 1.71 -6.33 -17.28
CA GLY A 37 0.83 -5.43 -16.54
C GLY A 37 1.49 -4.09 -16.18
N ALA A 38 0.71 -3.19 -15.57
CA ALA A 38 1.26 -1.94 -15.03
C ALA A 38 2.08 -2.25 -13.75
N PRO A 39 3.25 -1.65 -13.53
CA PRO A 39 4.21 -2.08 -12.51
C PRO A 39 3.84 -1.57 -11.11
N TYR A 40 2.67 -1.95 -10.61
CA TYR A 40 2.16 -1.59 -9.29
C TYR A 40 1.89 -2.82 -8.44
N GLY A 41 2.21 -2.70 -7.14
CA GLY A 41 2.07 -3.75 -6.14
C GLY A 41 1.68 -3.16 -4.80
N ALA A 42 0.93 -3.93 -4.02
CA ALA A 42 0.44 -3.54 -2.71
C ALA A 42 0.31 -4.75 -1.78
N VAL A 43 0.49 -4.50 -0.48
CA VAL A 43 0.22 -5.48 0.58
C VAL A 43 -0.54 -4.83 1.73
N ILE A 44 -1.39 -5.60 2.40
CA ILE A 44 -2.07 -5.18 3.64
C ILE A 44 -1.45 -5.95 4.79
N VAL A 45 -1.00 -5.24 5.81
CA VAL A 45 -0.28 -5.77 6.96
C VAL A 45 -1.11 -5.57 8.22
N ARG A 46 -1.17 -6.60 9.08
CA ARG A 46 -1.69 -6.53 10.44
C ARG A 46 -0.61 -7.03 11.41
N GLY A 47 -0.08 -6.13 12.23
CA GLY A 47 1.08 -6.44 13.07
C GLY A 47 2.29 -6.80 12.22
N GLU A 48 2.75 -8.05 12.30
CA GLU A 48 3.89 -8.57 11.51
C GLU A 48 3.44 -9.46 10.34
N ALA A 49 2.14 -9.67 10.16
CA ALA A 49 1.60 -10.56 9.15
C ALA A 49 1.04 -9.79 7.95
N ILE A 50 1.40 -10.23 6.75
CA ILE A 50 0.68 -9.83 5.53
C ILE A 50 -0.62 -10.63 5.49
N ILE A 51 -1.74 -9.91 5.43
CA ILE A 51 -3.08 -10.51 5.38
C ILE A 51 -3.67 -10.48 3.97
N GLY A 52 -3.10 -9.69 3.06
CA GLY A 52 -3.50 -9.67 1.66
C GLY A 52 -2.40 -9.09 0.77
N GLU A 53 -2.25 -9.68 -0.41
CA GLU A 53 -1.28 -9.29 -1.43
C GLU A 53 -1.98 -8.97 -2.75
N GLY A 54 -1.47 -7.96 -3.46
CA GLY A 54 -2.02 -7.58 -4.75
C GLY A 54 -0.98 -6.97 -5.67
N ARG A 55 -1.13 -7.26 -6.96
CA ARG A 55 -0.43 -6.57 -8.03
C ARG A 55 -1.43 -6.17 -9.09
N ASN A 56 -1.11 -5.16 -9.90
CA ASN A 56 -1.98 -4.81 -11.00
C ASN A 56 -2.10 -6.02 -11.95
N ILE A 57 -3.33 -6.44 -12.20
CA ILE A 57 -3.65 -7.55 -13.12
C ILE A 57 -4.77 -7.16 -14.08
N THR A 58 -4.90 -5.87 -14.39
CA THR A 58 -5.98 -5.33 -15.24
C THR A 58 -6.06 -6.04 -16.58
N HIS A 59 -4.91 -6.25 -17.23
CA HIS A 59 -4.86 -6.93 -18.53
C HIS A 59 -5.05 -8.44 -18.40
N GLN A 60 -4.50 -9.05 -17.36
CA GLN A 60 -4.51 -10.49 -17.13
C GLN A 60 -5.92 -10.99 -16.76
N ASN A 61 -6.66 -10.20 -15.98
CA ASN A 61 -8.03 -10.51 -15.59
C ASN A 61 -9.10 -9.93 -16.53
N ASN A 62 -8.70 -9.08 -17.49
CA ASN A 62 -9.63 -8.27 -18.29
C ASN A 62 -10.62 -7.49 -17.40
N ASP A 63 -10.12 -6.93 -16.30
CA ASP A 63 -10.88 -6.20 -15.28
C ASP A 63 -10.24 -4.82 -15.07
N PRO A 64 -10.89 -3.72 -15.49
CA PRO A 64 -10.35 -2.37 -15.34
C PRO A 64 -10.19 -1.95 -13.88
N THR A 65 -10.77 -2.68 -12.93
CA THR A 65 -10.67 -2.39 -11.49
C THR A 65 -9.57 -3.16 -10.79
N SER A 66 -8.90 -4.10 -11.47
CA SER A 66 -7.83 -4.97 -10.92
C SER A 66 -6.49 -4.25 -10.71
N HIS A 67 -6.54 -3.14 -9.97
CA HIS A 67 -5.39 -2.42 -9.45
C HIS A 67 -4.81 -3.16 -8.24
N ALA A 68 -3.52 -2.93 -7.96
CA ALA A 68 -2.79 -3.64 -6.91
C ALA A 68 -3.46 -3.53 -5.54
N GLU A 69 -3.95 -2.35 -5.16
CA GLU A 69 -4.60 -2.09 -3.88
C GLU A 69 -5.95 -2.79 -3.77
N ILE A 70 -6.70 -2.86 -4.88
CA ILE A 70 -7.98 -3.56 -4.95
C ILE A 70 -7.75 -5.07 -4.83
N GLU A 71 -6.75 -5.61 -5.54
CA GLU A 71 -6.39 -7.02 -5.41
C GLU A 71 -5.90 -7.36 -4.01
N ALA A 72 -5.13 -6.49 -3.35
CA ALA A 72 -4.69 -6.71 -1.98
C ALA A 72 -5.87 -6.74 -0.99
N ILE A 73 -6.87 -5.87 -1.18
CA ILE A 73 -8.12 -5.91 -0.39
C ILE A 73 -8.91 -7.19 -0.68
N ARG A 74 -8.98 -7.60 -1.95
CA ARG A 74 -9.69 -8.82 -2.39
C ARG A 74 -9.06 -10.08 -1.81
N ASP A 75 -7.72 -10.17 -1.83
CA ASP A 75 -6.95 -11.29 -1.28
C ASP A 75 -7.05 -11.36 0.25
N ALA A 76 -7.12 -10.20 0.92
CA ALA A 76 -7.39 -10.13 2.36
C ALA A 76 -8.76 -10.68 2.76
N LYS A 77 -9.69 -10.87 1.80
CA LYS A 77 -11.05 -11.38 2.02
C LYS A 77 -11.82 -10.57 3.07
N VAL A 78 -13.00 -11.06 3.45
CA VAL A 78 -13.79 -10.43 4.50
C VAL A 78 -13.03 -10.51 5.83
N GLN A 79 -12.88 -9.35 6.47
CA GLN A 79 -12.33 -9.19 7.81
C GLN A 79 -13.40 -8.59 8.72
N ASP A 80 -13.31 -8.85 10.03
CA ASP A 80 -14.17 -8.17 11.01
C ASP A 80 -13.89 -6.66 11.06
N SER A 81 -12.62 -6.28 10.85
CA SER A 81 -12.17 -4.88 10.75
C SER A 81 -10.80 -4.79 10.09
N TYR A 82 -10.53 -3.65 9.44
CA TYR A 82 -9.20 -3.26 8.95
C TYR A 82 -8.56 -2.14 9.79
N ALA A 83 -9.17 -1.76 10.91
CA ALA A 83 -8.74 -0.60 11.70
C ALA A 83 -7.34 -0.75 12.34
N ASP A 84 -6.79 -1.96 12.39
CA ASP A 84 -5.45 -2.27 12.91
C ASP A 84 -4.45 -2.62 11.80
N THR A 85 -4.74 -2.21 10.56
CA THR A 85 -3.95 -2.56 9.38
C THR A 85 -3.18 -1.38 8.80
N VAL A 86 -2.15 -1.70 8.00
CA VAL A 86 -1.40 -0.73 7.21
C VAL A 86 -1.33 -1.25 5.77
N MET A 87 -1.67 -0.41 4.80
CA MET A 87 -1.42 -0.72 3.40
C MET A 87 -0.05 -0.18 2.99
N TYR A 88 0.74 -1.03 2.34
CA TYR A 88 1.95 -0.63 1.63
C TYR A 88 1.65 -0.66 0.13
N ALA A 89 1.96 0.41 -0.60
CA ALA A 89 1.75 0.50 -2.04
C ALA A 89 3.00 1.09 -2.73
N THR A 90 3.44 0.50 -3.84
CA THR A 90 4.64 0.98 -4.55
C THR A 90 4.46 2.37 -5.16
N GLY A 91 3.24 2.70 -5.56
CA GLY A 91 2.83 4.02 -6.04
C GLY A 91 1.64 4.55 -5.25
N LEU A 92 1.40 5.86 -5.35
CA LEU A 92 0.24 6.48 -4.71
C LEU A 92 -1.07 5.89 -5.24
N PRO A 93 -1.99 5.45 -4.35
CA PRO A 93 -3.32 4.99 -4.75
C PRO A 93 -4.07 6.02 -5.59
N CYS A 94 -4.65 5.57 -6.71
CA CYS A 94 -5.54 6.42 -7.51
C CYS A 94 -6.86 6.70 -6.76
N ILE A 95 -7.73 7.56 -7.30
CA ILE A 95 -8.96 7.96 -6.61
C ILE A 95 -9.90 6.77 -6.30
N MET A 96 -9.93 5.76 -7.18
CA MET A 96 -10.70 4.52 -6.95
C MET A 96 -10.13 3.73 -5.77
N CYS A 97 -8.82 3.46 -5.78
CA CYS A 97 -8.15 2.73 -4.70
C CYS A 97 -8.24 3.49 -3.37
N ALA A 98 -8.07 4.81 -3.39
CA ALA A 98 -8.24 5.68 -2.23
C ALA A 98 -9.67 5.57 -1.65
N GLY A 99 -10.70 5.57 -2.50
CA GLY A 99 -12.08 5.35 -2.08
C GLY A 99 -12.28 3.98 -1.42
N ALA A 100 -11.65 2.93 -1.95
CA ALA A 100 -11.70 1.59 -1.36
C ALA A 100 -11.00 1.53 0.02
N ILE A 101 -9.83 2.16 0.15
CA ILE A 101 -9.08 2.27 1.41
C ILE A 101 -9.91 2.97 2.49
N VAL A 102 -10.52 4.12 2.14
CA VAL A 102 -11.43 4.85 3.03
C VAL A 102 -12.64 4.00 3.39
N ARG A 103 -13.24 3.30 2.41
CA ARG A 103 -14.41 2.45 2.65
C ARG A 103 -14.11 1.28 3.58
N MET A 104 -12.91 0.70 3.52
CA MET A 104 -12.46 -0.38 4.41
C MET A 104 -12.01 0.14 5.77
N ASN A 105 -11.83 1.45 5.94
CA ASN A 105 -11.29 2.07 7.15
C ASN A 105 -9.87 1.56 7.48
N ILE A 106 -9.03 1.42 6.46
CA ILE A 106 -7.59 1.17 6.62
C ILE A 106 -6.93 2.49 7.06
N PRO A 107 -6.41 2.60 8.28
CA PRO A 107 -6.04 3.90 8.86
C PRO A 107 -4.75 4.50 8.28
N LYS A 108 -3.91 3.68 7.63
CA LYS A 108 -2.56 4.08 7.22
C LYS A 108 -2.18 3.49 5.88
N VAL A 109 -1.55 4.33 5.06
CA VAL A 109 -0.94 3.95 3.78
C VAL A 109 0.51 4.42 3.75
N ILE A 110 1.43 3.49 3.50
CA ILE A 110 2.84 3.77 3.25
C ILE A 110 3.07 3.64 1.75
N VAL A 111 3.56 4.72 1.13
CA VAL A 111 3.67 4.85 -0.33
C VAL A 111 5.14 4.91 -0.75
N GLY A 112 5.52 4.08 -1.72
CA GLY A 112 6.87 4.02 -2.27
C GLY A 112 7.24 5.28 -3.04
N ALA A 113 6.39 5.70 -3.98
CA ALA A 113 6.58 6.89 -4.80
C ALA A 113 5.27 7.67 -4.99
N VAL A 114 5.34 8.99 -4.88
CA VAL A 114 4.18 9.89 -5.04
C VAL A 114 4.41 10.82 -6.22
N PRO A 115 3.52 10.85 -7.23
CA PRO A 115 3.61 11.81 -8.32
C PRO A 115 3.25 13.23 -7.84
N PRO A 116 3.78 14.29 -8.49
CA PRO A 116 3.41 15.66 -8.17
C PRO A 116 1.93 15.91 -8.47
N ASN A 117 1.30 16.81 -7.70
CA ASN A 117 -0.09 17.28 -7.90
C ASN A 117 -1.15 16.16 -7.94
N ASN A 118 -1.38 15.55 -6.79
CA ASN A 118 -2.16 14.34 -6.64
C ASN A 118 -3.43 14.51 -5.79
N ILE A 119 -4.59 14.45 -6.43
CA ILE A 119 -5.89 14.60 -5.75
C ILE A 119 -6.17 13.52 -4.70
N SER A 120 -5.66 12.30 -4.90
CA SER A 120 -5.96 11.17 -4.03
C SER A 120 -5.26 11.25 -2.67
N LEU A 121 -4.10 11.91 -2.59
CA LEU A 121 -3.42 12.16 -1.31
C LEU A 121 -4.22 13.10 -0.42
N ALA A 122 -4.72 14.19 -1.00
CA ALA A 122 -5.60 15.12 -0.28
C ALA A 122 -6.88 14.39 0.18
N PHE A 123 -7.53 13.66 -0.73
CA PHE A 123 -8.73 12.89 -0.42
C PHE A 123 -8.52 11.90 0.75
N MET A 124 -7.44 11.10 0.73
CA MET A 124 -7.15 10.15 1.82
C MET A 124 -6.93 10.87 3.15
N ARG A 125 -6.14 11.94 3.18
CA ARG A 125 -5.87 12.70 4.40
C ARG A 125 -7.11 13.38 4.97
N GLU A 126 -7.97 13.94 4.12
CA GLU A 126 -9.26 14.54 4.51
C GLU A 126 -10.20 13.52 5.15
N HIS A 127 -10.12 12.25 4.77
CA HIS A 127 -10.90 11.16 5.34
C HIS A 127 -10.19 10.44 6.50
N GLY A 128 -9.15 11.05 7.08
CA GLY A 128 -8.48 10.55 8.28
C GLY A 128 -7.45 9.44 8.05
N ILE A 129 -7.06 9.18 6.80
CA ILE A 129 -6.04 8.19 6.47
C ILE A 129 -4.65 8.83 6.60
N GLU A 130 -3.80 8.25 7.44
CA GLU A 130 -2.40 8.64 7.57
C GLU A 130 -1.63 8.17 6.32
N VAL A 131 -1.06 9.10 5.55
CA VAL A 131 -0.27 8.74 4.35
C VAL A 131 1.19 9.16 4.55
N ILE A 132 2.07 8.16 4.57
CA ILE A 132 3.52 8.30 4.70
C ILE A 132 4.17 8.02 3.35
N GLU A 133 5.02 8.93 2.89
CA GLU A 133 5.81 8.77 1.68
C GLU A 133 7.24 8.33 2.02
N LEU A 134 7.74 7.29 1.36
CA LEU A 134 9.09 6.76 1.54
C LEU A 134 10.14 7.41 0.65
N ASP A 135 9.71 8.11 -0.41
CA ASP A 135 10.58 8.69 -1.43
C ASP A 135 11.58 7.66 -2.04
N SER A 136 11.10 6.44 -2.32
CA SER A 136 11.94 5.33 -2.77
C SER A 136 12.32 5.47 -4.24
N GLU A 137 13.61 5.67 -4.51
CA GLU A 137 14.16 5.70 -5.87
C GLU A 137 13.85 4.44 -6.68
N ALA A 138 13.89 3.26 -6.04
CA ALA A 138 13.54 2.01 -6.69
C ALA A 138 12.07 2.01 -7.14
N CYS A 139 11.16 2.47 -6.27
CA CYS A 139 9.74 2.59 -6.62
C CYS A 139 9.54 3.63 -7.73
N LYS A 140 10.17 4.81 -7.65
CA LYS A 140 10.09 5.85 -8.71
C LYS A 140 10.51 5.32 -10.06
N GLN A 141 11.65 4.62 -10.13
CA GLN A 141 12.14 4.01 -11.37
C GLN A 141 11.16 2.97 -11.89
N LEU A 142 10.61 2.14 -11.01
CA LEU A 142 9.67 1.08 -11.39
C LEU A 142 8.35 1.64 -11.94
N VAL A 143 7.79 2.68 -11.31
CA VAL A 143 6.50 3.27 -11.71
C VAL A 143 6.62 4.39 -12.76
N GLY A 144 7.83 4.70 -13.23
CA GLY A 144 8.08 5.71 -14.25
C GLY A 144 7.97 7.17 -13.76
N LEU A 145 8.34 7.40 -12.50
CA LEU A 145 8.39 8.73 -11.85
C LEU A 145 9.83 9.21 -11.57
N ALA A 146 10.84 8.53 -12.11
CA ALA A 146 12.25 8.90 -12.03
C ALA A 146 12.67 9.86 -13.15
#